data_AF-A0A6P0RB31-F1
#
_entry.id   AF-A0A6P0RB31-F1
#
_cell.length_a   1.000
_cell.length_b   1.000
_cell.length_c   1.000
_cell.angle_alpha   90.00
_cell.angle_beta   90.00
_cell.angle_gamma   90.00
#
_symmetry.space_group_name_H-M   'P 1'
#
loop_
_entity.id
_entity.type
_entity.pdbx_description
1 polymer ?
#
loop_
_entity_poly.entity_id
_entity_poly.type
_entity_poly.pdbx_seq_one_letter_code
_entity_poly.pdbx_strand_id
1 'polypeptide(L)'
;MRRSVHRIYQNIPEFRIQTQDGRKKDNNGNPITKKGDKHPNIVNGYIFSETVQLADLAQTKTLFPEYKSIHSQVLQDAIQRVQTTMDNLCFT
;
A
#
# COMPACT_ATOMS: atom_id res chain seq x y z
N MET A 1 18.97 12.19 3.45
CA MET A 1 17.97 13.26 3.62
C MET A 1 16.74 12.67 4.31
N ARG A 2 16.56 12.86 5.62
CA ARG A 2 15.43 12.27 6.38
C ARG A 2 14.18 13.12 6.15
N ARG A 3 13.15 12.60 5.49
CA ARG A 3 11.84 13.24 5.44
C ARG A 3 11.18 13.07 6.81
N SER A 4 10.87 14.17 7.50
CA SER A 4 10.20 14.15 8.80
C SER A 4 8.86 13.42 8.72
N VAL A 5 8.59 12.53 9.68
CA VAL A 5 7.36 11.72 9.82
C VAL A 5 6.08 12.55 9.66
N HIS A 6 6.14 13.83 10.05
CA HIS A 6 5.04 14.78 9.94
C HIS A 6 4.64 15.14 8.49
N ARG A 7 5.54 15.05 7.51
CA ARG A 7 5.22 15.34 6.09
C ARG A 7 4.60 14.18 5.33
N ILE A 8 4.70 12.96 5.87
CA ILE A 8 4.27 11.74 5.18
C ILE A 8 2.74 11.65 5.12
N TYR A 9 2.09 12.06 6.20
CA TYR A 9 0.64 11.98 6.38
C TYR A 9 -0.11 13.24 5.91
N GLN A 10 0.60 14.32 5.58
CA GLN A 10 0.01 15.60 5.18
C GLN A 10 -0.64 15.59 3.78
N ASN A 11 -0.28 14.64 2.93
CA ASN A 11 -0.78 14.55 1.55
C ASN A 11 -1.58 13.25 1.31
N ILE A 12 -2.16 12.67 2.36
CA ILE A 12 -3.02 11.49 2.19
C ILE A 12 -4.32 11.93 1.51
N PRO A 13 -4.66 11.35 0.34
CA PRO A 13 -5.90 11.67 -0.33
C PRO A 13 -7.07 11.18 0.52
N GLU A 14 -8.17 11.94 0.55
CA GLU A 14 -9.37 11.62 1.33
C GLU A 14 -9.99 10.27 0.95
N PHE A 15 -9.82 9.85 -0.30
CA PHE A 15 -10.33 8.59 -0.84
C PHE A 15 -9.24 7.85 -1.62
N ARG A 16 -9.34 6.52 -1.63
CA ARG A 16 -8.61 5.64 -2.56
C ARG A 16 -9.59 4.96 -3.50
N ILE A 17 -9.14 4.66 -4.72
CA ILE A 17 -9.92 3.94 -5.73
C ILE A 17 -9.41 2.52 -5.81
N GLN A 18 -10.31 1.55 -5.79
CA GLN A 18 -9.96 0.16 -5.98
C GLN A 18 -9.53 -0.09 -7.43
N THR A 19 -8.35 -0.66 -7.63
CA THR A 19 -7.78 -0.87 -8.98
C THR A 19 -8.07 -2.26 -9.55
N GLN A 20 -8.47 -3.20 -8.70
CA GLN A 20 -8.81 -4.59 -9.04
C GLN A 20 -9.95 -5.10 -8.18
N ASP A 21 -10.70 -6.08 -8.68
CA ASP A 21 -11.76 -6.71 -7.91
C ASP A 21 -11.20 -7.37 -6.63
N GLY A 22 -11.96 -7.23 -5.54
CA GLY A 22 -11.62 -7.80 -4.26
C GLY A 22 -11.56 -9.32 -4.30
N ARG A 23 -10.57 -9.89 -3.60
CA ARG A 23 -10.45 -11.35 -3.46
C ARG A 23 -11.53 -11.96 -2.57
N LYS A 24 -12.08 -11.17 -1.63
CA LYS A 24 -13.20 -11.61 -0.80
C LYS A 24 -14.47 -11.65 -1.64
N LYS A 25 -15.18 -12.77 -1.56
CA LYS A 25 -16.40 -13.03 -2.31
C LYS A 25 -17.60 -13.09 -1.38
N ASP A 26 -18.76 -12.65 -1.86
CA ASP A 26 -20.03 -12.86 -1.20
C ASP A 26 -20.45 -14.35 -1.27
N ASN A 27 -21.58 -14.69 -0.67
CA ASN A 27 -22.13 -16.05 -0.69
C ASN A 27 -22.47 -16.55 -2.11
N ASN A 28 -22.52 -15.65 -3.09
CA ASN A 28 -22.85 -15.94 -4.48
C ASN A 28 -21.58 -16.02 -5.36
N GLY A 29 -20.39 -15.88 -4.76
CA GLY A 29 -19.11 -15.97 -5.45
C GLY A 29 -18.68 -14.68 -6.17
N ASN A 30 -19.41 -13.58 -6.01
CA ASN A 30 -19.05 -12.28 -6.58
C ASN A 30 -18.07 -11.54 -5.68
N PRO A 31 -17.10 -10.78 -6.24
CA PRO A 31 -16.25 -9.90 -5.45
C PRO A 31 -17.09 -8.91 -4.61
N ILE A 32 -16.81 -8.84 -3.31
CA ILE A 32 -17.49 -7.92 -2.38
C ILE A 32 -17.17 -6.46 -2.73
N THR A 33 -15.94 -6.22 -3.18
CA THR A 33 -15.47 -4.91 -3.61
C THR A 33 -15.05 -5.03 -5.07
N LYS A 34 -15.32 -4.01 -5.90
CA LYS A 34 -15.06 -4.02 -7.33
C LYS A 34 -14.04 -2.96 -7.72
N LYS A 35 -13.34 -3.22 -8.83
CA LYS A 35 -12.54 -2.20 -9.48
C LYS A 35 -13.38 -0.94 -9.73
N GLY A 36 -12.87 0.21 -9.28
CA GLY A 36 -13.52 1.51 -9.36
C GLY A 36 -14.18 1.98 -8.05
N ASP A 37 -14.33 1.09 -7.05
CA ASP A 37 -14.93 1.46 -5.78
C ASP A 37 -14.10 2.52 -5.04
N LYS A 38 -14.77 3.56 -4.52
CA LYS A 38 -14.14 4.60 -3.71
C LYS A 38 -14.22 4.24 -2.23
N HIS A 39 -13.07 4.15 -1.58
CA HIS A 39 -12.98 3.91 -0.15
C HIS A 39 -12.43 5.14 0.57
N PRO A 40 -13.09 5.64 1.64
CA PRO A 40 -12.55 6.73 2.43
C PRO A 40 -11.27 6.27 3.14
N ASN A 41 -10.25 7.12 3.09
CA ASN A 41 -9.02 6.99 3.85
C ASN A 41 -9.11 7.71 5.20
N ILE A 42 -10.04 8.67 5.31
CA ILE A 42 -10.26 9.48 6.51
C ILE A 42 -11.74 9.36 6.91
N VAL A 43 -12.00 8.95 8.15
CA VAL A 43 -13.34 8.87 8.73
C VAL A 43 -13.31 9.55 10.09
N ASN A 44 -14.19 10.53 10.31
CA ASN A 44 -14.29 11.29 11.56
C ASN A 44 -12.95 11.90 12.02
N GLY A 45 -12.11 12.36 11.09
CA GLY A 45 -10.79 12.94 11.38
C GLY A 45 -9.69 11.92 11.68
N TYR A 46 -10.00 10.62 11.67
CA TYR A 46 -9.02 9.54 11.83
C TYR A 46 -8.65 8.93 10.49
N ILE A 47 -7.35 8.67 10.29
CA ILE A 47 -6.82 8.00 9.10
C ILE A 47 -6.92 6.48 9.30
N PHE A 48 -7.41 5.76 8.30
CA PHE A 48 -7.43 4.30 8.32
C PHE A 48 -6.01 3.74 8.40
N SER A 49 -5.80 2.73 9.25
CA SER A 49 -4.50 2.08 9.43
C SER A 49 -3.97 1.48 8.13
N GLU A 50 -4.85 0.98 7.26
CA GLU A 50 -4.50 0.50 5.93
C GLU A 50 -3.87 1.61 5.07
N THR A 51 -4.40 2.83 5.14
CA THR A 51 -3.85 3.99 4.41
C THR A 51 -2.46 4.35 4.92
N VAL A 52 -2.23 4.29 6.23
CA VAL A 52 -0.91 4.51 6.85
C VAL A 52 0.10 3.46 6.37
N GLN A 53 -0.30 2.18 6.41
CA GLN A 53 0.55 1.08 5.96
C GLN A 53 0.91 1.21 4.46
N LEU A 54 -0.06 1.57 3.62
CA LEU A 54 0.18 1.80 2.19
C LEU A 54 1.17 2.96 1.96
N ALA A 55 1.06 4.05 2.72
CA ALA A 55 1.97 5.18 2.62
C ALA A 55 3.40 4.81 3.04
N ASP A 56 3.57 4.10 4.16
CA ASP A 56 4.87 3.62 4.64
C ASP A 56 5.53 2.66 3.63
N LEU A 57 4.72 1.77 3.05
CA LEU A 57 5.17 0.83 2.02
C LEU A 57 5.58 1.56 0.72
N ALA A 58 4.83 2.56 0.28
CA ALA A 58 5.16 3.37 -0.90
C ALA A 58 6.49 4.11 -0.72
N GLN A 59 6.77 4.64 0.48
CA GLN A 59 8.07 5.23 0.79
C GLN A 59 9.17 4.18 0.79
N THR A 60 8.93 3.02 1.39
CA THR A 60 9.91 1.93 1.43
C THR A 60 10.32 1.49 0.02
N LYS A 61 9.37 1.47 -0.94
CA LYS A 61 9.65 1.20 -2.36
C LYS A 61 10.62 2.19 -3.00
N THR A 62 10.67 3.44 -2.56
CA THR A 62 11.62 4.43 -3.11
C THR A 62 13.09 4.05 -2.84
N LEU A 63 13.33 3.21 -1.83
CA LEU A 63 14.65 2.75 -1.43
C LEU A 63 15.07 1.46 -2.15
N PHE A 64 14.14 0.79 -2.87
CA PHE A 64 14.42 -0.48 -3.54
C PHE A 64 15.53 -0.41 -4.59
N PRO A 65 15.64 0.64 -5.42
CA PRO A 65 16.75 0.74 -6.37
C PRO A 65 18.12 0.73 -5.68
N GLU A 66 18.25 1.47 -4.56
CA GLU A 66 19.47 1.50 -3.75
C GLU A 66 19.74 0.12 -3.13
N TYR A 67 18.74 -0.51 -2.53
CA TYR A 67 18.89 -1.82 -1.90
C TYR A 67 19.17 -2.96 -2.89
N LYS A 68 18.60 -2.89 -4.10
CA LYS A 68 18.87 -3.87 -5.16
C LYS A 68 20.33 -3.84 -5.63
N SER A 69 20.99 -2.69 -5.54
CA SER A 69 22.41 -2.55 -5.90
C SER A 69 23.38 -3.22 -4.92
N ILE A 70 22.91 -3.57 -3.72
CA ILE A 70 23.72 -4.24 -2.70
C ILE A 70 23.72 -5.76 -2.97
N HIS A 71 24.91 -6.35 -3.09
CA HIS A 71 25.11 -7.78 -3.24
C HIS A 71 24.86 -8.54 -1.93
N SER A 72 23.59 -8.65 -1.53
CA SER A 72 23.15 -9.39 -0.34
C SER A 72 21.91 -10.20 -0.64
N GLN A 73 22.02 -11.53 -0.62
CA GLN A 73 20.89 -12.43 -0.88
C GLN A 73 19.74 -12.20 0.12
N VAL A 74 20.06 -12.03 1.40
CA VAL A 74 19.08 -11.75 2.46
C VAL A 74 18.28 -10.48 2.15
N LEU A 75 18.95 -9.45 1.62
CA LEU A 75 18.30 -8.20 1.26
C LEU A 75 17.42 -8.36 0.03
N GLN A 76 17.86 -9.10 -0.99
CA GLN A 76 17.03 -9.38 -2.18
C GLN A 76 15.77 -10.18 -1.80
N ASP A 77 15.89 -11.17 -0.93
CA ASP A 77 14.75 -11.95 -0.44
C ASP A 77 13.75 -11.08 0.35
N ALA A 78 14.26 -10.16 1.18
CA ALA A 78 13.42 -9.21 1.92
C ALA A 78 12.66 -8.28 0.97
N ILE A 79 13.34 -7.71 -0.04
CA ILE A 79 12.71 -6.86 -1.07
C ILE A 79 11.62 -7.65 -1.80
N GLN A 80 11.89 -8.89 -2.19
CA GLN A 80 10.93 -9.73 -2.92
C GLN A 80 9.66 -10.01 -2.11
N ARG A 81 9.78 -10.25 -0.81
CA ARG A 81 8.64 -10.46 0.09
C ARG A 81 7.81 -9.19 0.25
N VAL A 82 8.45 -8.02 0.43
CA VAL A 82 7.73 -6.75 0.51
C VAL A 82 7.03 -6.44 -0.80
N GLN A 83 7.69 -6.65 -1.95
CA GLN A 83 7.09 -6.47 -3.27
C GLN A 83 5.85 -7.37 -3.44
N THR A 84 5.97 -8.65 -3.10
CA THR A 84 4.87 -9.62 -3.18
C THR A 84 3.69 -9.24 -2.26
N THR A 85 3.97 -8.80 -1.03
CA THR A 85 2.95 -8.30 -0.11
C THR A 85 2.25 -7.06 -0.69
N MET A 86 3.00 -6.12 -1.27
CA MET A 86 2.42 -4.94 -1.90
C MET A 86 1.54 -5.26 -3.11
N ASP A 87 1.99 -6.17 -3.98
CA ASP A 87 1.23 -6.59 -5.15
C ASP A 87 -0.06 -7.33 -4.73
N ASN A 88 -0.04 -8.02 -3.58
CA ASN A 88 -1.22 -8.63 -2.97
C ASN A 88 -2.16 -7.62 -2.30
N LEU A 89 -1.63 -6.50 -1.83
CA LEU A 89 -2.40 -5.42 -1.18
C LEU A 89 -2.98 -4.41 -2.18
N CYS A 90 -2.70 -4.55 -3.49
CA CYS A 90 -3.03 -3.64 -4.59
C CYS A 90 -4.22 -2.68 -4.33
N PHE A 91 -3.89 -1.49 -3.81
CA PHE A 91 -4.59 -0.22 -3.97
C PHE A 91 -3.50 0.82 -4.22
N THR A 92 -3.51 1.44 -5.39
CA THR A 92 -2.65 2.58 -5.75
C THR A 92 -3.53 3.70 -6.24
#